data_AF-A0A536D1R9-F1
#
_entry.id   AF-A0A536D1R9-F1
#
_cell.length_a   1.000
_cell.length_b   1.000
_cell.length_c   1.000
_cell.angle_alpha   90.00
_cell.angle_beta   90.00
_cell.angle_gamma   90.00
#
_symmetry.space_group_name_H-M   'P 1'
#
loop_
_entity.id
_entity.type
_entity.pdbx_description
1 polymer ?
#
loop_
_entity_poly.entity_id
_entity_poly.type
_entity_poly.pdbx_seq_one_letter_code
_entity_poly.pdbx_strand_id
1 'polypeptide(L)'
;EIKAGTVEVRALAREPGLRTKIAVYSIEPGLDPVGACVGPKGVRHRAILSELASEHVDIVPWSEDPEAFVAASLGPAKVESVSIDRSTRTATVMVPRTQLSLAIGRDGQNARLAAKLTGFRIDIKPSDSEPPAEHPANSAPHPRELAGAPEDAEAPA
;
A
#
# COMPACT_ATOMS: atom_id res chain seq x y z
N GLU A 1 2.08 -17.83 -19.60
CA GLU A 1 3.30 -17.03 -19.36
C GLU A 1 4.18 -17.73 -18.34
N ILE A 2 3.78 -17.84 -17.06
CA ILE A 2 4.57 -18.59 -16.05
C ILE A 2 4.83 -20.04 -16.48
N LYS A 3 3.79 -20.79 -16.91
CA LYS A 3 3.94 -22.16 -17.41
C LYS A 3 4.78 -22.26 -18.69
N ALA A 4 4.86 -21.18 -19.46
CA ALA A 4 5.63 -21.11 -20.69
C ALA A 4 7.09 -20.65 -20.43
N GLY A 5 7.43 -20.29 -19.19
CA GLY A 5 8.78 -19.85 -18.80
C GLY A 5 9.11 -18.39 -19.13
N THR A 6 8.20 -17.62 -19.73
CA THR A 6 8.48 -16.21 -20.09
C THR A 6 8.46 -15.27 -18.89
N VAL A 7 7.71 -15.63 -17.84
CA VAL A 7 7.64 -14.92 -16.56
C VAL A 7 8.03 -15.86 -15.44
N GLU A 8 8.96 -15.45 -14.60
CA GLU A 8 9.49 -16.21 -13.48
C GLU A 8 9.10 -15.58 -12.15
N VAL A 9 8.83 -16.42 -11.14
CA VAL A 9 8.71 -15.99 -9.74
C VAL A 9 10.09 -16.03 -9.11
N ARG A 10 10.62 -14.86 -8.74
CA ARG A 10 11.99 -14.72 -8.21
C ARG A 10 12.05 -14.72 -6.69
N ALA A 11 11.00 -14.23 -6.02
CA ALA A 11 10.91 -14.24 -4.57
C ALA A 11 9.45 -14.32 -4.11
N LEU A 12 9.25 -14.85 -2.90
CA LEU A 12 7.93 -14.96 -2.27
C LEU A 12 8.06 -14.75 -0.76
N ALA A 13 7.19 -13.90 -0.22
CA ALA A 13 7.05 -13.69 1.22
C ALA A 13 5.57 -13.86 1.59
N ARG A 14 5.27 -14.80 2.48
CA ARG A 14 3.89 -15.21 2.79
C ARG A 14 3.61 -15.22 4.29
N GLU A 15 2.49 -14.62 4.66
CA GLU A 15 1.81 -14.77 5.94
C GLU A 15 0.45 -15.45 5.65
N PRO A 16 0.34 -16.78 5.80
CA PRO A 16 -0.81 -17.55 5.35
C PRO A 16 -2.14 -17.05 5.91
N GLY A 17 -3.16 -16.99 5.05
CA GLY A 17 -4.51 -16.52 5.42
C GLY A 17 -4.62 -15.01 5.61
N LEU A 18 -3.52 -14.26 5.50
CA LEU A 18 -3.48 -12.81 5.64
C LEU A 18 -3.00 -12.14 4.36
N ARG A 19 -1.70 -12.28 4.04
CA ARG A 19 -1.10 -11.57 2.91
C ARG A 19 0.16 -12.26 2.38
N THR A 20 0.28 -12.26 1.06
CA THR A 20 1.44 -12.77 0.33
C THR A 20 1.94 -11.70 -0.64
N LYS A 21 3.26 -11.52 -0.69
CA LYS A 21 3.94 -10.76 -1.74
C LYS A 21 4.71 -11.71 -2.65
N ILE A 22 4.60 -11.50 -3.94
CA ILE A 22 5.27 -12.29 -4.98
C ILE A 22 6.03 -11.34 -5.88
N ALA A 23 7.33 -11.56 -6.05
CA ALA A 23 8.17 -10.81 -6.97
C ALA A 23 8.33 -11.58 -8.28
N VAL A 24 7.95 -10.94 -9.39
CA VAL A 24 7.94 -11.54 -10.73
C VAL A 24 8.87 -10.82 -11.68
N TYR A 25 9.53 -11.57 -12.56
CA TYR A 25 10.48 -11.07 -13.56
C TYR A 25 10.11 -11.61 -14.94
N SER A 26 10.31 -10.81 -15.98
CA SER A 26 10.17 -11.26 -17.37
C SER A 26 11.54 -11.50 -17.97
N ILE A 27 11.75 -12.69 -18.54
CA ILE A 27 12.96 -13.00 -19.31
C ILE A 27 12.90 -12.32 -20.69
N GLU A 28 11.69 -12.12 -21.21
CA GLU A 28 11.47 -11.49 -22.49
C GLU A 28 11.48 -9.95 -22.35
N PRO A 29 12.40 -9.25 -23.04
CA PRO A 29 12.45 -7.80 -23.00
C PRO A 29 11.15 -7.18 -23.52
N GLY A 30 10.62 -6.19 -22.81
CA GLY A 30 9.39 -5.48 -23.20
C GLY A 30 8.08 -6.15 -22.79
N LEU A 31 8.13 -7.37 -22.25
CA LEU A 31 6.97 -7.99 -21.61
C LEU A 31 6.86 -7.51 -20.15
N ASP A 32 5.69 -6.98 -19.77
CA ASP A 32 5.39 -6.62 -18.38
C ASP A 32 5.04 -7.89 -17.57
N PRO A 33 5.89 -8.32 -16.62
CA PRO A 33 5.64 -9.53 -15.84
C PRO A 33 4.45 -9.36 -14.88
N VAL A 34 4.20 -8.15 -14.38
CA VAL A 34 3.08 -7.90 -13.45
C VAL A 34 1.77 -7.95 -14.22
N GLY A 35 1.66 -7.25 -15.34
CA GLY A 35 0.50 -7.31 -16.23
C GLY A 35 0.22 -8.73 -16.73
N ALA A 36 1.27 -9.50 -17.04
CA ALA A 36 1.15 -10.90 -17.39
C ALA A 36 0.60 -11.75 -16.23
N CYS A 37 0.93 -11.49 -14.98
CA CYS A 37 0.35 -12.21 -13.85
C CYS A 37 -1.07 -11.74 -13.48
N VAL A 38 -1.36 -10.45 -13.64
CA VAL A 38 -2.64 -9.83 -13.27
C VAL A 38 -3.74 -10.13 -14.31
N GLY A 39 -3.37 -10.14 -15.60
CA GLY A 39 -4.28 -10.35 -16.72
C GLY A 39 -5.19 -9.14 -17.01
N PRO A 40 -5.94 -9.20 -18.12
CA PRO A 40 -6.84 -8.12 -18.52
C PRO A 40 -7.86 -7.84 -17.41
N LYS A 41 -7.97 -6.57 -16.99
CA LYS A 41 -8.86 -6.11 -15.90
C LYS A 41 -8.68 -6.87 -14.57
N GLY A 42 -7.50 -7.47 -14.34
CA GLY A 42 -7.20 -8.19 -13.11
C GLY A 42 -7.87 -9.56 -12.97
N VAL A 43 -8.38 -10.14 -14.06
CA VAL A 43 -9.11 -11.42 -14.01
C VAL A 43 -8.29 -12.55 -13.39
N ARG A 44 -7.00 -12.65 -13.71
CA ARG A 44 -6.14 -13.72 -13.17
C ARG A 44 -5.80 -13.49 -11.71
N HIS A 45 -5.49 -12.26 -11.33
CA HIS A 45 -5.25 -11.88 -9.94
C HIS A 45 -6.47 -12.15 -9.05
N ARG A 46 -7.68 -11.78 -9.50
CA ARG A 46 -8.92 -12.06 -8.76
C ARG A 46 -9.21 -13.54 -8.65
N ALA A 47 -8.94 -14.33 -9.69
CA ALA A 47 -9.09 -15.78 -9.60
C ALA A 47 -8.19 -16.37 -8.49
N ILE A 48 -6.94 -15.90 -8.38
CA ILE A 48 -6.04 -16.32 -7.29
C ILE A 48 -6.61 -15.95 -5.92
N LEU A 49 -7.13 -14.73 -5.76
CA LEU A 49 -7.74 -14.30 -4.50
C LEU A 49 -8.94 -15.18 -4.11
N SER A 50 -9.79 -15.55 -5.08
CA SER A 50 -10.94 -16.42 -4.83
C SER A 50 -10.54 -17.82 -4.34
N GLU A 51 -9.40 -18.34 -4.77
CA GLU A 51 -8.89 -19.66 -4.34
C GLU A 51 -8.22 -19.60 -2.94
N LEU A 52 -7.72 -18.43 -2.53
CA LEU A 52 -6.98 -18.26 -1.28
C LEU A 52 -7.85 -17.70 -0.12
N ALA A 53 -9.17 -17.81 -0.25
CA ALA A 53 -10.15 -17.36 0.75
C ALA A 53 -9.95 -15.88 1.18
N SER A 54 -9.38 -15.65 2.37
CA SER A 54 -9.15 -14.31 2.94
C SER A 54 -7.75 -13.74 2.73
N GLU A 55 -6.87 -14.45 2.02
CA GLU A 55 -5.49 -14.03 1.82
C GLU A 55 -5.37 -13.00 0.68
N HIS A 56 -4.78 -11.84 0.98
CA HIS A 56 -4.44 -10.84 -0.04
C HIS A 56 -3.12 -11.20 -0.75
N VAL A 57 -3.06 -11.04 -2.07
CA VAL A 57 -1.84 -11.27 -2.84
C VAL A 57 -1.41 -9.99 -3.54
N ASP A 58 -0.19 -9.52 -3.26
CA ASP A 58 0.47 -8.46 -4.01
C ASP A 58 1.46 -9.07 -4.99
N ILE A 59 1.41 -8.62 -6.24
CA ILE A 59 2.36 -9.01 -7.29
C ILE A 59 3.18 -7.77 -7.62
N VAL A 60 4.49 -7.85 -7.44
CA VAL A 60 5.42 -6.73 -7.64
C VAL A 60 6.49 -7.12 -8.66
N PRO A 61 7.01 -6.15 -9.43
CA PRO A 61 8.13 -6.43 -10.32
C PRO A 61 9.39 -6.71 -9.49
N TRP A 62 10.13 -7.74 -9.88
CA TRP A 62 11.47 -7.98 -9.36
C TRP A 62 12.49 -7.16 -10.16
N SER A 63 13.54 -6.68 -9.50
CA SER A 63 14.64 -5.95 -10.13
C SER A 63 15.97 -6.43 -9.56
N GLU A 64 17.01 -6.43 -10.40
CA GLU A 64 18.40 -6.62 -9.97
C GLU A 64 18.94 -5.40 -9.22
N ASP A 65 18.42 -4.22 -9.53
CA ASP A 65 18.70 -3.01 -8.77
C ASP A 65 17.97 -3.06 -7.41
N PRO A 66 18.70 -3.09 -6.28
CA PRO A 66 18.10 -3.21 -4.96
C PRO A 66 17.22 -2.01 -4.60
N GLU A 67 17.54 -0.80 -5.08
CA GLU A 67 16.73 0.39 -4.82
C GLU A 67 15.35 0.27 -5.49
N ALA A 68 15.33 -0.03 -6.78
CA ALA A 68 14.10 -0.30 -7.52
C ALA A 68 13.30 -1.47 -6.93
N PHE A 69 13.97 -2.56 -6.53
CA PHE A 69 13.27 -3.73 -5.99
C PHE A 69 12.64 -3.44 -4.62
N VAL A 70 13.36 -2.76 -3.73
CA VAL A 70 12.80 -2.34 -2.42
C VAL A 70 11.64 -1.38 -2.62
N ALA A 71 11.77 -0.38 -3.50
CA ALA A 71 10.69 0.55 -3.80
C ALA A 71 9.43 -0.18 -4.29
N ALA A 72 9.58 -1.10 -5.24
CA ALA A 72 8.48 -1.90 -5.79
C ALA A 72 7.83 -2.80 -4.73
N SER A 73 8.61 -3.38 -3.81
CA SER A 73 8.12 -4.30 -2.78
C SER A 73 7.15 -3.65 -1.77
N LEU A 74 7.24 -2.33 -1.59
CA LEU A 74 6.36 -1.56 -0.71
C LEU A 74 5.02 -1.20 -1.34
N GLY A 75 4.83 -1.52 -2.63
CA GLY A 75 3.53 -1.43 -3.30
C GLY A 75 2.42 -2.03 -2.43
N PRO A 76 1.29 -1.34 -2.27
CA PRO A 76 0.76 -0.23 -3.09
C PRO A 76 1.24 1.19 -2.70
N ALA A 77 2.08 1.36 -1.69
CA ALA A 77 2.57 2.69 -1.32
C ALA A 77 3.56 3.24 -2.36
N LYS A 78 3.47 4.55 -2.63
CA LYS A 78 4.41 5.29 -3.48
C LYS A 78 5.65 5.63 -2.66
N VAL A 79 6.80 5.29 -3.22
CA VAL A 79 8.11 5.57 -2.66
C VAL A 79 8.71 6.75 -3.43
N GLU A 80 9.24 7.74 -2.71
CA GLU A 80 9.92 8.89 -3.31
C GLU A 80 11.40 8.60 -3.55
N SER A 81 12.06 7.97 -2.58
CA SER A 81 13.46 7.59 -2.69
C SER A 81 13.80 6.39 -1.80
N VAL A 82 14.84 5.66 -2.21
CA VAL A 82 15.43 4.55 -1.45
C VAL A 82 16.93 4.79 -1.37
N SER A 83 17.51 4.58 -0.19
CA SER A 83 18.95 4.58 0.02
C SER A 83 19.36 3.25 0.65
N ILE A 84 20.29 2.54 0.01
CA ILE A 84 20.74 1.22 0.46
C ILE A 84 22.10 1.32 1.15
N ASP A 85 22.14 0.95 2.42
CA ASP A 85 23.37 0.60 3.11
C ASP A 85 23.69 -0.88 2.87
N ARG A 86 24.67 -1.13 2.01
CA ARG A 86 25.11 -2.50 1.67
C ARG A 86 25.83 -3.20 2.81
N SER A 87 26.42 -2.46 3.75
CA SER A 87 27.17 -3.03 4.87
C SER A 87 26.23 -3.65 5.91
N THR A 88 25.13 -2.96 6.22
CA THR A 88 24.13 -3.42 7.19
C THR A 88 22.93 -4.12 6.53
N ARG A 89 22.87 -4.13 5.19
CA ARG A 89 21.69 -4.54 4.40
C ARG A 89 20.42 -3.83 4.85
N THR A 90 20.53 -2.52 5.05
CA THR A 90 19.41 -1.66 5.43
C THR A 90 19.01 -0.78 4.25
N ALA A 91 17.72 -0.73 3.96
CA ALA A 91 17.11 0.20 3.03
C ALA A 91 16.37 1.30 3.82
N THR A 92 16.79 2.54 3.66
CA THR A 92 16.05 3.70 4.15
C THR A 92 15.15 4.19 3.04
N VAL A 93 13.85 4.23 3.29
CA VAL A 93 12.81 4.55 2.29
C VAL A 93 12.08 5.81 2.71
N MET A 94 12.06 6.80 1.82
CA MET A 94 11.26 8.01 1.99
C MET A 94 9.92 7.83 1.28
N VAL A 95 8.82 8.09 1.99
CA VAL A 95 7.46 8.03 1.46
C VAL A 95 6.70 9.31 1.82
N PRO A 96 5.70 9.73 1.01
CA PRO A 96 4.86 10.86 1.37
C PRO A 96 4.22 10.63 2.74
N ARG A 97 4.13 11.68 3.56
CA ARG A 97 3.57 11.58 4.93
C ARG A 97 2.16 10.98 4.93
N THR A 98 1.35 11.31 3.92
CA THR A 98 -0.01 10.78 3.69
C THR A 98 -0.03 9.26 3.45
N GLN A 99 1.09 8.67 3.01
CA GLN A 99 1.22 7.25 2.71
C GLN A 99 2.07 6.47 3.71
N LEU A 100 2.61 7.11 4.75
CA LEU A 100 3.43 6.45 5.76
C LEU A 100 2.72 5.23 6.39
N SER A 101 1.45 5.40 6.77
CA SER A 101 0.64 4.32 7.33
C SER A 101 0.41 3.17 6.33
N LEU A 102 0.21 3.50 5.05
CA LEU A 102 0.03 2.50 3.98
C LEU A 102 1.34 1.72 3.72
N ALA A 103 2.47 2.42 3.72
CA ALA A 103 3.79 1.83 3.52
C ALA A 103 4.16 0.86 4.64
N ILE A 104 3.86 1.22 5.90
CA ILE A 104 4.03 0.34 7.06
C ILE A 104 3.05 -0.83 7.01
N GLY A 105 1.78 -0.53 6.71
CA GLY A 105 0.67 -1.49 6.72
C GLY A 105 0.16 -1.81 8.13
N ARG A 106 -1.00 -2.47 8.22
CA ARG A 106 -1.59 -2.93 9.49
C ARG A 106 -0.59 -3.83 10.22
N ASP A 107 -0.32 -3.53 11.49
CA ASP A 107 0.66 -4.23 12.34
C ASP A 107 2.06 -4.38 11.70
N GLY A 108 2.43 -3.43 10.83
CA GLY A 108 3.70 -3.45 10.10
C GLY A 108 3.80 -4.54 9.03
N GLN A 109 2.68 -5.17 8.65
CA GLN A 109 2.69 -6.33 7.77
C GLN A 109 3.30 -6.02 6.39
N ASN A 110 3.01 -4.84 5.81
CA ASN A 110 3.50 -4.51 4.48
C ASN A 110 5.02 -4.38 4.48
N ALA A 111 5.57 -3.61 5.43
CA ALA A 111 7.01 -3.45 5.62
C ALA A 111 7.70 -4.78 5.95
N ARG A 112 7.09 -5.62 6.81
CA ARG A 112 7.63 -6.93 7.18
C ARG A 112 7.67 -7.90 6.00
N LEU A 113 6.62 -7.95 5.19
CA LEU A 113 6.60 -8.79 3.99
C LEU A 113 7.58 -8.26 2.93
N ALA A 114 7.69 -6.95 2.74
CA ALA A 114 8.68 -6.34 1.86
C ALA A 114 10.12 -6.66 2.29
N ALA A 115 10.40 -6.60 3.60
CA ALA A 115 11.71 -6.96 4.15
C ALA A 115 12.04 -8.45 3.92
N LYS A 116 11.06 -9.34 4.15
CA LYS A 116 11.21 -10.78 3.86
C LYS A 116 11.41 -11.05 2.36
N LEU A 117 10.70 -10.33 1.50
CA LEU A 117 10.73 -10.51 0.04
C LEU A 117 12.06 -10.07 -0.56
N THR A 118 12.60 -8.95 -0.08
CA THR A 118 13.83 -8.34 -0.62
C THR A 118 15.09 -8.80 0.10
N GLY A 119 14.97 -9.29 1.33
CA GLY A 119 16.10 -9.65 2.19
C GLY A 119 16.78 -8.45 2.85
N PHE A 120 16.22 -7.24 2.73
CA PHE A 120 16.72 -6.02 3.36
C PHE A 120 15.93 -5.69 4.62
N ARG A 121 16.59 -5.08 5.60
CA ARG A 121 15.89 -4.36 6.68
C ARG A 121 15.33 -3.07 6.09
N ILE A 122 14.04 -2.81 6.26
CA ILE A 122 13.39 -1.61 5.69
C ILE A 122 13.09 -0.62 6.82
N ASP A 123 13.65 0.59 6.71
CA ASP A 123 13.39 1.74 7.59
C ASP A 123 12.58 2.78 6.79
N ILE A 124 11.32 2.99 7.15
CA ILE A 124 10.40 3.87 6.41
C ILE A 124 10.28 5.21 7.13
N LYS A 125 10.57 6.30 6.42
CA LYS A 125 10.51 7.66 6.93
C LYS A 125 9.56 8.50 6.10
N PRO A 126 8.78 9.40 6.74
CA PRO A 126 8.02 10.39 6.00
C PRO A 126 8.99 11.37 5.34
N SER A 127 8.71 11.75 4.10
CA SER A 127 9.33 12.90 3.45
C SER A 127 8.72 14.20 3.95
N ASP A 128 9.56 15.25 3.96
CA ASP A 128 9.16 16.62 4.32
C ASP A 128 8.53 17.37 3.12
N SER A 129 8.20 16.65 2.03
CA SER A 129 7.85 17.22 0.72
C SER A 129 6.43 17.78 0.61
N GLU A 130 5.59 17.74 1.65
CA GLU A 130 4.29 18.42 1.66
C GLU A 130 3.99 19.07 3.03
N PRO A 131 3.55 20.34 3.06
CA PRO A 131 2.93 20.90 4.26
C PRO A 131 1.69 20.08 4.59
N PRO A 132 1.34 19.90 5.88
CA PRO A 132 0.15 19.16 6.27
C PRO A 132 -1.06 19.78 5.56
N ALA A 133 -1.74 18.98 4.74
CA ALA A 133 -3.01 19.36 4.15
C ALA A 133 -3.92 19.84 5.30
N GLU A 134 -4.25 21.13 5.30
CA GLU A 134 -5.30 21.66 6.16
C GLU A 134 -6.58 20.92 5.79
N HIS A 135 -6.98 19.96 6.62
CA HIS A 135 -8.33 19.44 6.58
C HIS A 135 -9.22 20.61 7.01
N PRO A 136 -10.11 21.16 6.16
CA PRO A 136 -11.13 22.05 6.67
C PRO A 136 -12.02 21.22 7.59
N ALA A 137 -11.84 21.45 8.88
CA ALA A 137 -12.70 20.91 9.90
C ALA A 137 -14.14 21.40 9.64
N ASN A 138 -15.04 20.42 9.64
CA ASN A 138 -16.45 20.57 9.98
C ASN A 138 -17.38 21.15 8.90
N SER A 139 -18.10 20.23 8.24
CA SER A 139 -19.34 20.47 7.53
C SER A 139 -20.44 20.98 8.48
N ALA A 140 -20.87 22.22 8.23
CA ALA A 140 -22.20 22.82 8.45
C ALA A 140 -22.82 22.86 9.88
N PRO A 141 -23.33 24.04 10.32
CA PRO A 141 -24.25 24.11 11.44
C PRO A 141 -25.64 23.58 11.03
N HIS A 142 -26.22 22.74 11.88
CA HIS A 142 -27.61 22.29 11.78
C HIS A 142 -28.53 23.42 12.30
N PRO A 143 -29.48 23.98 11.53
CA PRO A 143 -30.49 24.86 12.09
C PRO A 143 -31.60 23.98 12.67
N ARG A 144 -31.69 23.90 14.01
CA ARG A 144 -32.92 23.43 14.65
C ARG A 144 -33.87 24.62 14.80
N GLU A 145 -34.85 24.67 13.92
CA GLU A 145 -36.12 25.36 14.13
C GLU A 145 -36.70 24.93 15.48
N LEU A 146 -36.97 25.90 16.36
CA LEU A 146 -37.89 25.78 17.49
C LEU A 146 -38.34 27.20 17.85
N ALA A 147 -39.31 27.70 17.07
CA ALA A 147 -40.16 28.81 17.47
C ALA A 147 -41.59 28.28 17.54
N GLY A 148 -41.89 27.56 18.62
CA GLY A 148 -43.25 27.33 19.08
C GLY A 148 -43.59 28.40 20.12
N ALA A 149 -44.49 29.31 19.77
CA ALA A 149 -45.35 30.02 20.72
C ALA A 149 -46.74 29.35 20.61
N PRO A 150 -47.57 29.30 21.67
CA PRO A 150 -48.10 30.52 22.27
C PRO A 150 -48.33 30.51 23.80
N GLU A 151 -48.51 31.75 24.28
CA GLU A 151 -49.43 32.30 25.29
C GLU A 151 -49.56 31.75 26.73
N ASP A 152 -49.71 32.75 27.61
CA ASP A 152 -50.28 32.80 28.96
C ASP A 152 -49.45 32.34 30.17
N ALA A 153 -48.94 33.33 30.94
CA ALA A 153 -49.24 33.49 32.37
C ALA A 153 -48.60 34.75 33.00
N GLU A 154 -49.48 35.59 33.55
CA GLU A 154 -49.37 36.43 34.76
C GLU A 154 -48.61 37.78 34.84
N ALA A 155 -49.37 38.76 35.33
CA ALA A 155 -49.03 40.12 35.79
C ALA A 155 -48.19 40.09 37.10
N PRO A 156 -47.70 41.22 37.70
CA PRO A 156 -48.45 42.41 38.17
C PRO A 156 -47.69 43.73 37.83
N ALA A 157 -48.10 44.98 38.13
CA ALA A 157 -48.99 45.59 39.12
C ALA A 157 -49.54 46.92 38.58
#